data_AF-A0A349UQ91-F1
#
_entry.id   AF-A0A349UQ91-F1
#
_cell.length_a   1.000
_cell.length_b   1.000
_cell.length_c   1.000
_cell.angle_alpha   90.00
_cell.angle_beta   90.00
_cell.angle_gamma   90.00
#
_symmetry.space_group_name_H-M   'P 1'
#
loop_
_entity.id
_entity.type
_entity.pdbx_description
1 polymer ?
#
loop_
_entity_poly.entity_id
_entity_poly.type
_entity_poly.pdbx_seq_one_letter_code
_entity_poly.pdbx_strand_id
1 'polypeptide(L)'
;MAVTVLALLPGVSLGDALAWDANGGTGGAWETAANWNPDQTPVAADTLSINAASSSGSPVVISGAAANATSLMLGNAAGNTGYLSIGNNLTLSGAMTVAFKGTAEVTQTSGTVSVGNLGVVTHSSSAASPEHGYYTISAGSISTSTTFNVSTNATGTTAQFHQDGGTITVGTNFMLGSGLTAGSGTGLYEMTAGILTVTGSGDIAYKSAGTQEFRQSGGTVSIGTTLNIGRGHSTGASTGGILVLSDAAQFSVGTNVAVGTGTLTAGPVNGKIKLDGSKTGAGTDMAIGGNLTFGNTQSSSTLIAVIDNDAITLASNMRKIGVTGTATFASTSLLDVAFGAGVTPSAGTWTLLTAATLTDNGLSFAAGVDDDLSDGIGWSFST
;
A
#
# COMPACT_ATOMS: atom_id res chain seq x y z
N MET A 1 -56.55 -38.19 -11.57
CA MET A 1 -55.52 -37.63 -12.48
C MET A 1 -54.75 -36.60 -11.68
N ALA A 2 -53.55 -36.94 -11.18
CA ALA A 2 -52.72 -36.01 -10.42
C ALA A 2 -51.86 -35.23 -11.42
N VAL A 3 -52.13 -33.93 -11.57
CA VAL A 3 -51.29 -33.03 -12.36
C VAL A 3 -50.11 -32.64 -11.47
N THR A 4 -48.98 -33.30 -11.66
CA THR A 4 -47.73 -32.89 -11.04
C THR A 4 -47.28 -31.60 -11.71
N VAL A 5 -47.47 -30.47 -11.03
CA VAL A 5 -46.92 -29.18 -11.45
C VAL A 5 -45.40 -29.28 -11.25
N LEU A 6 -44.68 -29.45 -12.36
CA LEU A 6 -43.22 -29.36 -12.39
C LEU A 6 -42.86 -27.91 -12.08
N ALA A 7 -42.58 -27.62 -10.81
CA ALA A 7 -42.08 -26.31 -10.42
C ALA A 7 -40.73 -26.11 -11.13
N LEU A 8 -40.71 -25.21 -12.11
CA LEU A 8 -39.47 -24.69 -12.68
C LEU A 8 -38.70 -24.06 -11.53
N LEU A 9 -37.68 -24.76 -11.05
CA LEU A 9 -36.67 -24.15 -10.20
C LEU A 9 -36.10 -22.97 -10.99
N PRO A 10 -35.99 -21.77 -10.39
CA PRO A 10 -35.36 -20.64 -11.06
C PRO A 10 -34.00 -21.11 -11.58
N GLY A 11 -33.80 -21.00 -12.89
CA GLY A 11 -32.56 -21.40 -13.53
C GLY A 11 -31.42 -20.64 -12.87
N VAL A 12 -30.49 -21.37 -12.26
CA VAL A 12 -29.21 -20.80 -11.87
C VAL A 12 -28.54 -20.33 -13.15
N SER A 13 -28.44 -19.01 -13.33
CA SER A 13 -27.60 -18.42 -14.36
C SER A 13 -26.17 -18.89 -14.06
N LEU A 14 -25.63 -19.68 -14.98
CA LEU A 14 -24.20 -19.96 -15.01
C LEU A 14 -23.52 -18.65 -15.41
N GLY A 15 -22.48 -18.27 -14.67
CA GLY A 15 -21.72 -17.06 -14.98
C GLY A 15 -20.98 -17.19 -16.31
N ASP A 16 -21.07 -16.15 -17.14
CA ASP A 16 -20.37 -16.09 -18.41
C ASP A 16 -19.03 -15.34 -18.27
N ALA A 17 -18.13 -15.57 -19.22
CA ALA A 17 -16.92 -14.78 -19.37
C ALA A 17 -17.17 -13.66 -20.38
N LEU A 18 -17.21 -12.40 -19.92
CA LEU A 18 -17.44 -11.24 -20.78
C LEU A 18 -16.16 -10.44 -20.97
N ALA A 19 -15.96 -9.94 -22.18
CA ALA A 19 -14.86 -9.07 -22.52
C ALA A 19 -15.40 -7.73 -22.98
N TRP A 20 -14.88 -6.64 -22.40
CA TRP A 20 -15.11 -5.31 -22.95
C TRP A 20 -14.41 -5.21 -24.30
N ASP A 21 -15.18 -4.94 -25.35
CA ASP A 21 -14.67 -4.86 -26.71
C ASP A 21 -15.05 -3.56 -27.42
N ALA A 22 -15.94 -2.76 -26.83
CA ALA A 22 -16.43 -1.50 -27.40
C ALA A 22 -16.98 -1.62 -28.84
N ASN A 23 -17.29 -2.84 -29.32
CA ASN A 23 -17.53 -3.13 -30.75
C ASN A 23 -18.98 -2.89 -31.21
N GLY A 24 -19.74 -2.02 -30.54
CA GLY A 24 -21.11 -1.73 -30.96
C GLY A 24 -21.84 -0.65 -30.20
N GLY A 25 -21.51 -0.42 -28.92
CA GLY A 25 -22.08 0.68 -28.15
C GLY A 25 -21.36 2.02 -28.41
N THR A 26 -22.12 3.11 -28.38
CA THR A 26 -21.54 4.45 -28.33
C THR A 26 -21.21 4.80 -26.87
N GLY A 27 -19.92 4.98 -26.57
CA GLY A 27 -19.45 5.50 -25.28
C GLY A 27 -18.98 4.43 -24.28
N GLY A 28 -18.55 4.88 -23.10
CA GLY A 28 -17.92 4.05 -22.07
C GLY A 28 -18.86 3.39 -21.07
N ALA A 29 -20.19 3.50 -21.22
CA ALA A 29 -21.13 3.07 -20.20
C ALA A 29 -21.08 1.54 -19.93
N TRP A 30 -20.93 1.16 -18.66
CA TRP A 30 -20.86 -0.23 -18.20
C TRP A 30 -22.11 -1.04 -18.53
N GLU A 31 -23.29 -0.42 -18.42
CA GLU A 31 -24.59 -1.07 -18.57
C GLU A 31 -24.99 -1.36 -20.02
N THR A 32 -24.28 -0.79 -21.00
CA THR A 32 -24.57 -0.97 -22.42
C THR A 32 -24.12 -2.35 -22.88
N ALA A 33 -25.08 -3.24 -23.12
CA ALA A 33 -24.83 -4.61 -23.56
C ALA A 33 -23.87 -4.69 -24.78
N ALA A 34 -24.06 -3.83 -25.78
CA ALA A 34 -23.23 -3.76 -27.00
C ALA A 34 -21.77 -3.29 -26.79
N ASN A 35 -21.35 -3.01 -25.55
CA ASN A 35 -19.94 -2.73 -25.22
C ASN A 35 -19.18 -3.97 -24.71
N TRP A 36 -19.91 -5.05 -24.47
CA TRP A 36 -19.39 -6.32 -23.98
C TRP A 36 -19.59 -7.38 -25.05
N ASN A 37 -18.62 -8.25 -25.28
CA ASN A 37 -18.79 -9.44 -26.11
C ASN A 37 -19.36 -10.58 -25.24
N PRO A 38 -20.49 -11.25 -25.59
CA PRO A 38 -21.23 -11.22 -26.87
C PRO A 38 -22.53 -10.39 -26.87
N ASP A 39 -22.44 -9.10 -26.63
CA ASP A 39 -23.53 -8.11 -26.54
C ASP A 39 -24.51 -8.34 -25.38
N GLN A 40 -23.97 -8.57 -24.17
CA GLN A 40 -24.76 -8.70 -22.95
C GLN A 40 -24.24 -7.86 -21.79
N THR A 41 -25.16 -7.27 -21.02
CA THR A 41 -24.83 -6.50 -19.81
C THR A 41 -24.37 -7.47 -18.71
N PRO A 42 -23.23 -7.21 -18.03
CA PRO A 42 -22.73 -8.04 -16.95
C PRO A 42 -23.73 -8.24 -15.80
N VAL A 43 -23.77 -9.45 -15.27
CA VAL A 43 -24.50 -9.84 -14.06
C VAL A 43 -23.56 -10.40 -13.00
N ALA A 44 -24.07 -10.57 -11.77
CA ALA A 44 -23.28 -10.95 -10.59
C ALA A 44 -22.51 -12.29 -10.72
N ALA A 45 -22.96 -13.20 -11.60
CA ALA A 45 -22.29 -14.48 -11.82
C ALA A 45 -21.07 -14.37 -12.76
N ASP A 46 -20.93 -13.27 -13.51
CA ASP A 46 -20.00 -13.21 -14.63
C ASP A 46 -18.54 -12.93 -14.22
N THR A 47 -17.60 -13.36 -15.05
CA THR A 47 -16.19 -12.96 -14.95
C THR A 47 -15.85 -12.01 -16.09
N LEU A 48 -15.27 -10.86 -15.74
CA LEU A 48 -15.14 -9.74 -16.66
C LEU A 48 -13.69 -9.44 -16.98
N SER A 49 -13.43 -9.04 -18.22
CA SER A 49 -12.12 -8.53 -18.63
C SER A 49 -12.22 -7.23 -19.41
N ILE A 50 -11.33 -6.27 -19.11
CA ILE A 50 -11.20 -5.01 -19.84
C ILE A 50 -9.79 -4.97 -20.43
N ASN A 51 -9.70 -5.21 -21.74
CA ASN A 51 -8.43 -5.43 -22.46
C ASN A 51 -8.21 -4.51 -23.66
N ALA A 52 -9.23 -3.73 -24.05
CA ALA A 52 -9.22 -2.93 -25.27
C ALA A 52 -9.84 -1.54 -25.05
N ALA A 53 -9.83 -1.02 -23.82
CA ALA A 53 -10.30 0.35 -23.59
C ALA A 53 -9.36 1.32 -24.32
N SER A 54 -9.93 2.12 -25.22
CA SER A 54 -9.20 2.82 -26.29
C SER A 54 -8.22 3.89 -25.79
N SER A 55 -8.44 4.43 -24.59
CA SER A 55 -7.51 5.30 -23.86
C SER A 55 -8.07 5.65 -22.47
N SER A 56 -7.25 6.25 -21.60
CA SER A 56 -7.72 6.88 -20.35
C SER A 56 -8.72 8.02 -20.58
N GLY A 57 -8.75 8.61 -21.79
CA GLY A 57 -9.74 9.62 -22.19
C GLY A 57 -11.12 9.05 -22.50
N SER A 58 -11.23 7.73 -22.69
CA SER A 58 -12.48 7.02 -22.97
C SER A 58 -12.55 5.71 -22.17
N PRO A 59 -12.61 5.79 -20.82
CA PRO A 59 -12.62 4.60 -19.96
C PRO A 59 -13.98 3.88 -20.01
N VAL A 60 -14.00 2.66 -19.49
CA VAL A 60 -15.26 2.04 -19.03
C VAL A 60 -15.77 2.85 -17.83
N VAL A 61 -17.04 3.21 -17.80
CA VAL A 61 -17.63 4.11 -16.80
C VAL A 61 -18.76 3.41 -16.08
N ILE A 62 -18.61 3.27 -14.75
CA ILE A 62 -19.67 2.86 -13.84
C ILE A 62 -20.22 4.13 -13.19
N SER A 63 -21.27 4.71 -13.77
CA SER A 63 -21.93 5.92 -13.23
C SER A 63 -23.45 5.78 -13.11
N GLY A 64 -24.05 4.84 -13.85
CA GLY A 64 -25.49 4.55 -13.86
C GLY A 64 -25.92 3.61 -12.74
N ALA A 65 -26.37 2.40 -13.07
CA ALA A 65 -26.74 1.39 -12.08
C ALA A 65 -25.51 0.80 -11.36
N ALA A 66 -25.72 0.21 -10.18
CA ALA A 66 -24.68 -0.53 -9.49
C ALA A 66 -24.21 -1.72 -10.35
N ALA A 67 -22.90 -1.85 -10.52
CA ALA A 67 -22.27 -2.94 -11.24
C ALA A 67 -22.02 -4.13 -10.29
N ASN A 68 -22.34 -5.34 -10.75
CA ASN A 68 -22.08 -6.57 -10.00
C ASN A 68 -21.47 -7.61 -10.92
N ALA A 69 -20.47 -8.34 -10.44
CA ALA A 69 -19.88 -9.48 -11.14
C ALA A 69 -19.20 -10.43 -10.14
N THR A 70 -18.68 -11.56 -10.62
CA THR A 70 -17.83 -12.44 -9.83
C THR A 70 -16.41 -11.92 -9.77
N SER A 71 -15.81 -11.54 -10.89
CA SER A 71 -14.46 -10.97 -10.87
C SER A 71 -14.21 -10.02 -12.03
N LEU A 72 -13.20 -9.16 -11.89
CA LEU A 72 -12.83 -8.18 -12.89
C LEU A 72 -11.31 -8.13 -13.07
N MET A 73 -10.85 -8.28 -14.31
CA MET A 73 -9.45 -8.17 -14.69
C MET A 73 -9.26 -7.05 -15.70
N LEU A 74 -8.33 -6.14 -15.45
CA LEU A 74 -7.94 -5.08 -16.37
C LEU A 74 -6.53 -5.33 -16.89
N GLY A 75 -6.30 -5.13 -18.19
CA GLY A 75 -4.99 -5.36 -18.81
C GLY A 75 -4.51 -6.80 -18.62
N ASN A 76 -5.32 -7.78 -19.05
CA ASN A 76 -5.13 -9.21 -18.82
C ASN A 76 -4.12 -9.89 -19.77
N ALA A 77 -3.56 -9.18 -20.75
CA ALA A 77 -2.50 -9.71 -21.59
C ALA A 77 -1.44 -8.64 -21.90
N ALA A 78 -0.26 -9.10 -22.32
CA ALA A 78 0.83 -8.22 -22.75
C ALA A 78 0.36 -7.31 -23.88
N GLY A 79 0.63 -6.01 -23.76
CA GLY A 79 0.20 -4.99 -24.72
C GLY A 79 -1.26 -4.56 -24.60
N ASN A 80 -2.09 -5.24 -23.79
CA ASN A 80 -3.47 -4.83 -23.56
C ASN A 80 -3.55 -3.67 -22.57
N THR A 81 -4.54 -2.80 -22.78
CA THR A 81 -4.86 -1.68 -21.89
C THR A 81 -6.25 -1.83 -21.29
N GLY A 82 -6.40 -1.49 -20.01
CA GLY A 82 -7.70 -1.44 -19.34
C GLY A 82 -7.89 -0.15 -18.55
N TYR A 83 -8.93 0.62 -18.88
CA TYR A 83 -9.24 1.89 -18.21
C TYR A 83 -10.65 1.81 -17.61
N LEU A 84 -10.77 2.10 -16.31
CA LEU A 84 -12.04 2.05 -15.58
C LEU A 84 -12.23 3.30 -14.72
N SER A 85 -13.39 3.92 -14.84
CA SER A 85 -13.85 5.04 -14.02
C SER A 85 -15.05 4.60 -13.17
N ILE A 86 -14.92 4.71 -11.85
CA ILE A 86 -15.91 4.27 -10.87
C ILE A 86 -16.53 5.52 -10.23
N GLY A 87 -17.75 5.83 -10.64
CA GLY A 87 -18.62 6.85 -10.06
C GLY A 87 -19.80 6.29 -9.26
N ASN A 88 -20.06 4.98 -9.34
CA ASN A 88 -21.11 4.29 -8.56
C ASN A 88 -20.62 2.93 -8.02
N ASN A 89 -21.48 2.19 -7.34
CA ASN A 89 -21.12 0.96 -6.66
C ASN A 89 -20.68 -0.15 -7.63
N LEU A 90 -19.60 -0.83 -7.28
CA LEU A 90 -19.09 -2.04 -7.92
C LEU A 90 -18.94 -3.14 -6.86
N THR A 91 -19.69 -4.23 -7.01
CA THR A 91 -19.58 -5.40 -6.12
C THR A 91 -19.02 -6.60 -6.87
N LEU A 92 -17.91 -7.15 -6.39
CA LEU A 92 -17.31 -8.38 -6.89
C LEU A 92 -17.30 -9.44 -5.78
N SER A 93 -17.85 -10.63 -6.03
CA SER A 93 -17.78 -11.74 -5.07
C SER A 93 -16.39 -12.37 -4.98
N GLY A 94 -15.57 -12.20 -6.02
CA GLY A 94 -14.20 -12.65 -6.15
C GLY A 94 -13.20 -11.48 -6.16
N ALA A 95 -12.26 -11.48 -7.11
CA ALA A 95 -11.16 -10.52 -7.11
C ALA A 95 -11.33 -9.39 -8.14
N MET A 96 -10.76 -8.22 -7.81
CA MET A 96 -10.40 -7.20 -8.78
C MET A 96 -8.89 -7.21 -9.00
N THR A 97 -8.46 -7.32 -10.25
CA THR A 97 -7.05 -7.24 -10.63
C THR A 97 -6.82 -6.11 -11.61
N VAL A 98 -6.00 -5.13 -11.22
CA VAL A 98 -5.57 -4.02 -12.06
C VAL A 98 -4.22 -4.36 -12.64
N ALA A 99 -4.11 -4.45 -13.97
CA ALA A 99 -2.89 -4.76 -14.71
C ALA A 99 -2.32 -6.15 -14.38
N PHE A 100 -3.02 -7.19 -14.83
CA PHE A 100 -2.54 -8.57 -14.65
C PHE A 100 -1.31 -8.90 -15.51
N LYS A 101 -1.27 -8.44 -16.77
CA LYS A 101 -0.17 -8.68 -17.74
C LYS A 101 0.12 -7.49 -18.66
N GLY A 102 -0.72 -6.46 -18.63
CA GLY A 102 -0.62 -5.27 -19.48
C GLY A 102 -0.58 -4.00 -18.66
N THR A 103 -1.18 -2.95 -19.21
CA THR A 103 -1.35 -1.67 -18.52
C THR A 103 -2.80 -1.51 -18.08
N ALA A 104 -3.03 -1.05 -16.86
CA ALA A 104 -4.37 -0.69 -16.44
C ALA A 104 -4.39 0.49 -15.49
N GLU A 105 -5.46 1.27 -15.57
CA GLU A 105 -5.70 2.42 -14.73
C GLU A 105 -7.15 2.41 -14.24
N VAL A 106 -7.32 2.67 -12.95
CA VAL A 106 -8.62 2.82 -12.30
C VAL A 106 -8.69 4.17 -11.63
N THR A 107 -9.77 4.91 -11.86
CA THR A 107 -10.10 6.12 -11.11
C THR A 107 -11.42 5.95 -10.39
N GLN A 108 -11.43 6.12 -9.07
CA GLN A 108 -12.64 6.13 -8.26
C GLN A 108 -12.88 7.53 -7.68
N THR A 109 -13.97 8.16 -8.10
CA THR A 109 -14.37 9.50 -7.62
C THR A 109 -15.59 9.46 -6.71
N SER A 110 -16.31 8.34 -6.65
CA SER A 110 -17.43 8.10 -5.74
C SER A 110 -17.78 6.61 -5.68
N GLY A 111 -18.92 6.27 -5.07
CA GLY A 111 -19.41 4.90 -4.98
C GLY A 111 -18.63 4.01 -4.00
N THR A 112 -19.05 2.75 -3.94
CA THR A 112 -18.46 1.70 -3.10
C THR A 112 -17.93 0.57 -3.96
N VAL A 113 -16.67 0.21 -3.78
CA VAL A 113 -16.05 -0.98 -4.37
C VAL A 113 -15.96 -2.05 -3.30
N SER A 114 -16.75 -3.11 -3.41
CA SER A 114 -16.74 -4.25 -2.48
C SER A 114 -16.20 -5.47 -3.18
N VAL A 115 -15.03 -5.97 -2.78
CA VAL A 115 -14.35 -7.07 -3.47
C VAL A 115 -13.82 -8.11 -2.48
N GLY A 116 -13.67 -9.35 -2.94
CA GLY A 116 -12.99 -10.40 -2.18
C GLY A 116 -11.53 -10.03 -1.90
N ASN A 117 -10.79 -9.81 -2.99
CA ASN A 117 -9.39 -9.38 -3.01
C ASN A 117 -9.22 -8.20 -3.99
N LEU A 118 -8.37 -7.23 -3.64
CA LEU A 118 -7.92 -6.19 -4.55
C LEU A 118 -6.42 -6.36 -4.83
N GLY A 119 -6.04 -6.42 -6.10
CA GLY A 119 -4.65 -6.44 -6.52
C GLY A 119 -4.36 -5.35 -7.53
N VAL A 120 -3.37 -4.49 -7.23
CA VAL A 120 -2.76 -3.58 -8.21
C VAL A 120 -1.42 -4.18 -8.64
N VAL A 121 -1.37 -4.65 -9.89
CA VAL A 121 -0.36 -5.51 -10.48
C VAL A 121 -0.19 -6.83 -9.72
N THR A 122 -0.75 -7.89 -10.28
CA THR A 122 -0.60 -9.24 -9.70
C THR A 122 -0.20 -10.26 -10.75
N HIS A 123 1.05 -10.26 -11.23
CA HIS A 123 1.49 -11.36 -12.10
C HIS A 123 2.39 -12.37 -11.40
N SER A 124 2.09 -13.64 -11.68
CA SER A 124 2.83 -14.81 -11.26
C SER A 124 3.51 -15.38 -12.50
N SER A 125 4.83 -15.21 -12.56
CA SER A 125 5.78 -15.94 -13.40
C SER A 125 5.76 -15.69 -14.92
N SER A 126 6.85 -15.07 -15.39
CA SER A 126 7.41 -15.08 -16.76
C SER A 126 6.65 -14.29 -17.85
N ALA A 127 6.83 -12.97 -17.91
CA ALA A 127 6.52 -12.22 -19.12
C ALA A 127 7.59 -11.16 -19.43
N ALA A 128 7.90 -11.02 -20.71
CA ALA A 128 8.91 -10.15 -21.30
C ALA A 128 8.44 -8.69 -21.49
N SER A 129 7.35 -8.29 -20.84
CA SER A 129 6.77 -6.95 -20.94
C SER A 129 6.49 -6.39 -19.55
N PRO A 130 6.92 -5.17 -19.23
CA PRO A 130 6.65 -4.57 -17.94
C PRO A 130 5.14 -4.34 -17.76
N GLU A 131 4.58 -4.84 -16.65
CA GLU A 131 3.20 -4.57 -16.25
C GLU A 131 3.08 -3.24 -15.48
N HIS A 132 2.04 -2.46 -15.78
CA HIS A 132 1.83 -1.14 -15.18
C HIS A 132 0.41 -0.97 -14.67
N GLY A 133 0.23 -0.95 -13.35
CA GLY A 133 -1.08 -0.79 -12.70
C GLY A 133 -1.16 0.51 -11.91
N TYR A 134 -2.20 1.29 -12.18
CA TYR A 134 -2.47 2.56 -11.52
C TYR A 134 -3.88 2.52 -10.93
N TYR A 135 -4.03 2.95 -9.68
CA TYR A 135 -5.33 3.12 -9.06
C TYR A 135 -5.33 4.43 -8.28
N THR A 136 -6.29 5.31 -8.57
CA THR A 136 -6.53 6.53 -7.80
C THR A 136 -7.92 6.50 -7.18
N ILE A 137 -8.02 6.77 -5.89
CA ILE A 137 -9.29 7.03 -5.19
C ILE A 137 -9.26 8.43 -4.57
N SER A 138 -10.21 9.28 -4.98
CA SER A 138 -10.38 10.63 -4.42
C SER A 138 -11.60 10.73 -3.50
N ALA A 139 -12.59 9.86 -3.67
CA ALA A 139 -13.77 9.77 -2.81
C ALA A 139 -14.46 8.40 -2.94
N GLY A 140 -15.44 8.14 -2.06
CA GLY A 140 -16.13 6.85 -1.98
C GLY A 140 -15.47 5.89 -1.00
N SER A 141 -15.70 4.59 -1.18
CA SER A 141 -15.09 3.56 -0.32
C SER A 141 -14.65 2.32 -1.08
N ILE A 142 -13.63 1.64 -0.53
CA ILE A 142 -13.19 0.30 -0.93
C ILE A 142 -13.29 -0.60 0.29
N SER A 143 -13.91 -1.76 0.15
CA SER A 143 -13.89 -2.82 1.16
C SER A 143 -13.37 -4.10 0.54
N THR A 144 -12.31 -4.65 1.13
CA THR A 144 -11.83 -5.99 0.78
C THR A 144 -12.15 -6.97 1.91
N SER A 145 -12.69 -8.14 1.57
CA SER A 145 -12.96 -9.17 2.59
C SER A 145 -11.68 -9.84 3.11
N THR A 146 -10.62 -9.86 2.30
CA THR A 146 -9.37 -10.56 2.61
C THR A 146 -8.16 -9.68 2.38
N THR A 147 -7.63 -9.63 1.16
CA THR A 147 -6.33 -9.01 0.89
C THR A 147 -6.46 -7.78 0.02
N PHE A 148 -5.62 -6.79 0.31
CA PHE A 148 -5.30 -5.70 -0.60
C PHE A 148 -3.80 -5.71 -0.89
N ASN A 149 -3.44 -6.02 -2.14
CA ASN A 149 -2.07 -6.10 -2.60
C ASN A 149 -1.75 -4.96 -3.58
N VAL A 150 -0.64 -4.27 -3.34
CA VAL A 150 -0.02 -3.33 -4.27
C VAL A 150 1.34 -3.88 -4.64
N SER A 151 1.50 -4.32 -5.89
CA SER A 151 2.67 -5.01 -6.45
C SER A 151 2.89 -6.45 -5.94
N THR A 152 2.92 -7.43 -6.85
CA THR A 152 3.37 -8.80 -6.55
C THR A 152 4.18 -9.42 -7.69
N ASN A 153 5.14 -10.29 -7.34
CA ASN A 153 5.71 -11.39 -8.14
C ASN A 153 6.23 -11.16 -9.58
N ALA A 154 6.48 -9.93 -10.05
CA ALA A 154 6.95 -9.70 -11.41
C ALA A 154 8.14 -8.73 -11.54
N THR A 155 8.96 -8.99 -12.57
CA THR A 155 10.18 -8.23 -12.91
C THR A 155 9.81 -7.05 -13.80
N GLY A 156 10.31 -5.85 -13.47
CA GLY A 156 10.06 -4.65 -14.29
C GLY A 156 8.66 -4.05 -14.15
N THR A 157 7.86 -4.50 -13.17
CA THR A 157 6.52 -3.95 -12.93
C THR A 157 6.53 -2.61 -12.22
N THR A 158 5.49 -1.82 -12.44
CA THR A 158 5.19 -0.64 -11.63
C THR A 158 3.75 -0.71 -11.16
N ALA A 159 3.55 -0.75 -9.85
CA ALA A 159 2.23 -0.60 -9.23
C ALA A 159 2.18 0.73 -8.47
N GLN A 160 1.16 1.53 -8.73
CA GLN A 160 0.91 2.78 -8.00
C GLN A 160 -0.54 2.80 -7.51
N PHE A 161 -0.70 3.09 -6.23
CA PHE A 161 -1.99 3.32 -5.61
C PHE A 161 -1.99 4.69 -4.94
N HIS A 162 -2.84 5.60 -5.40
CA HIS A 162 -2.99 6.95 -4.85
C HIS A 162 -4.32 7.08 -4.11
N GLN A 163 -4.25 7.43 -2.84
CA GLN A 163 -5.39 7.71 -1.98
C GLN A 163 -5.42 9.21 -1.66
N ASP A 164 -6.22 9.95 -2.43
CA ASP A 164 -6.45 11.38 -2.26
C ASP A 164 -7.71 11.69 -1.43
N GLY A 165 -8.40 10.63 -0.98
CA GLY A 165 -9.58 10.73 -0.13
C GLY A 165 -10.24 9.37 0.09
N GLY A 166 -11.54 9.39 0.38
CA GLY A 166 -12.34 8.19 0.59
C GLY A 166 -11.95 7.34 1.81
N THR A 167 -12.51 6.14 1.88
CA THR A 167 -12.27 5.18 2.98
C THR A 167 -11.97 3.79 2.44
N ILE A 168 -10.86 3.20 2.85
CA ILE A 168 -10.46 1.84 2.51
C ILE A 168 -10.48 0.98 3.76
N THR A 169 -11.19 -0.15 3.71
CA THR A 169 -11.20 -1.16 4.76
C THR A 169 -10.69 -2.49 4.22
N VAL A 170 -9.65 -3.02 4.85
CA VAL A 170 -9.02 -4.30 4.48
C VAL A 170 -9.32 -5.35 5.54
N GLY A 171 -9.97 -6.43 5.14
CA GLY A 171 -10.50 -7.45 6.03
C GLY A 171 -9.48 -8.43 6.61
N THR A 172 -8.29 -8.55 6.03
CA THR A 172 -7.24 -9.41 6.59
C THR A 172 -5.86 -8.77 6.43
N ASN A 173 -5.33 -8.67 5.21
CA ASN A 173 -3.94 -8.26 5.01
C ASN A 173 -3.80 -7.14 3.99
N PHE A 174 -3.05 -6.12 4.35
CA PHE A 174 -2.51 -5.15 3.41
C PHE A 174 -1.08 -5.54 3.07
N MET A 175 -0.76 -5.69 1.78
CA MET A 175 0.60 -5.99 1.35
C MET A 175 1.03 -5.00 0.27
N LEU A 176 2.15 -4.36 0.48
CA LEU A 176 2.85 -3.54 -0.50
C LEU A 176 4.14 -4.26 -0.88
N GLY A 177 4.13 -4.95 -2.01
CA GLY A 177 5.19 -5.83 -2.46
C GLY A 177 5.19 -7.17 -1.73
N SER A 178 4.82 -8.23 -2.46
CA SER A 178 4.85 -9.61 -1.96
C SER A 178 5.55 -10.55 -2.95
N GLY A 179 6.52 -11.32 -2.45
CA GLY A 179 7.16 -12.44 -3.17
C GLY A 179 8.07 -12.04 -4.34
N LEU A 180 8.54 -10.79 -4.38
CA LEU A 180 9.33 -10.25 -5.48
C LEU A 180 10.78 -10.79 -5.47
N THR A 181 11.28 -11.31 -6.61
CA THR A 181 12.66 -11.82 -6.80
C THR A 181 13.65 -10.73 -7.22
N ALA A 182 14.97 -10.88 -7.04
CA ALA A 182 15.97 -9.86 -7.38
C ALA A 182 15.81 -9.27 -8.82
N GLY A 183 15.90 -7.94 -8.96
CA GLY A 183 15.60 -7.21 -10.20
C GLY A 183 14.12 -6.85 -10.40
N SER A 184 13.30 -6.99 -9.35
CA SER A 184 11.84 -6.86 -9.40
C SER A 184 11.31 -5.43 -9.41
N GLY A 185 10.05 -5.30 -9.80
CA GLY A 185 9.35 -4.03 -9.98
C GLY A 185 9.19 -3.15 -8.73
N THR A 186 8.65 -1.96 -8.96
CA THR A 186 8.37 -0.95 -7.94
C THR A 186 6.91 -1.01 -7.50
N GLY A 187 6.68 -0.77 -6.21
CA GLY A 187 5.34 -0.57 -5.66
C GLY A 187 5.31 0.72 -4.86
N LEU A 188 4.33 1.56 -5.14
CA LEU A 188 4.09 2.82 -4.43
C LEU A 188 2.64 2.83 -3.92
N TYR A 189 2.48 3.07 -2.63
CA TYR A 189 1.23 3.51 -2.04
C TYR A 189 1.40 4.94 -1.58
N GLU A 190 0.63 5.88 -2.11
CA GLU A 190 0.69 7.29 -1.73
C GLU A 190 -0.66 7.72 -1.15
N MET A 191 -0.63 8.32 0.04
CA MET A 191 -1.82 8.78 0.74
C MET A 191 -1.70 10.26 1.11
N THR A 192 -2.53 11.09 0.50
CA THR A 192 -2.59 12.53 0.77
C THR A 192 -3.79 12.90 1.63
N ALA A 193 -4.86 12.10 1.62
CA ALA A 193 -6.01 12.23 2.52
C ALA A 193 -6.80 10.91 2.66
N GLY A 194 -7.90 10.94 3.41
CA GLY A 194 -8.81 9.80 3.57
C GLY A 194 -8.48 8.91 4.76
N ILE A 195 -9.02 7.68 4.74
CA ILE A 195 -8.87 6.68 5.81
C ILE A 195 -8.45 5.34 5.20
N LEU A 196 -7.42 4.70 5.76
CA LEU A 196 -7.06 3.31 5.51
C LEU A 196 -7.13 2.53 6.82
N THR A 197 -8.05 1.57 6.91
CA THR A 197 -8.18 0.66 8.05
C THR A 197 -7.86 -0.76 7.62
N VAL A 198 -6.85 -1.37 8.21
CA VAL A 198 -6.48 -2.77 8.00
C VAL A 198 -6.79 -3.52 9.28
N THR A 199 -7.74 -4.45 9.24
CA THR A 199 -8.19 -5.17 10.44
C THR A 199 -7.16 -6.18 10.94
N GLY A 200 -6.42 -6.83 10.03
CA GLY A 200 -5.33 -7.75 10.37
C GLY A 200 -3.95 -7.09 10.28
N SER A 201 -3.06 -7.65 9.45
CA SER A 201 -1.65 -7.21 9.37
C SER A 201 -1.33 -6.39 8.12
N GLY A 202 -0.31 -5.55 8.26
CA GLY A 202 0.31 -4.81 7.16
C GLY A 202 1.71 -5.35 6.88
N ASP A 203 2.05 -5.50 5.61
CA ASP A 203 3.39 -5.88 5.15
C ASP A 203 3.87 -4.89 4.08
N ILE A 204 5.02 -4.26 4.30
CA ILE A 204 5.74 -3.47 3.30
C ILE A 204 7.02 -4.22 2.94
N ALA A 205 7.16 -4.59 1.67
CA ALA A 205 8.21 -5.46 1.13
C ALA A 205 8.28 -6.81 1.84
N TYR A 206 7.23 -7.63 1.75
CA TYR A 206 7.29 -9.01 2.22
C TYR A 206 7.94 -9.93 1.18
N LYS A 207 9.08 -10.54 1.54
CA LYS A 207 9.87 -11.40 0.63
C LYS A 207 10.11 -10.73 -0.72
N SER A 208 10.38 -9.43 -0.70
CA SER A 208 10.56 -8.61 -1.90
C SER A 208 12.03 -8.34 -2.15
N ALA A 209 12.39 -8.10 -3.42
CA ALA A 209 13.69 -7.60 -3.78
C ALA A 209 13.66 -6.28 -4.58
N GLY A 210 12.46 -5.73 -4.81
CA GLY A 210 12.22 -4.44 -5.47
C GLY A 210 11.89 -3.35 -4.46
N THR A 211 11.97 -2.09 -4.89
CA THR A 211 11.65 -0.92 -4.06
C THR A 211 10.16 -0.83 -3.79
N GLN A 212 9.77 -0.88 -2.52
CA GLN A 212 8.37 -0.79 -2.08
C GLN A 212 8.24 0.35 -1.09
N GLU A 213 7.38 1.32 -1.39
CA GLU A 213 7.30 2.56 -0.63
C GLU A 213 5.86 2.94 -0.30
N PHE A 214 5.58 3.10 0.98
CA PHE A 214 4.34 3.66 1.49
C PHE A 214 4.61 5.10 1.91
N ARG A 215 3.99 6.07 1.24
CA ARG A 215 4.06 7.50 1.58
C ARG A 215 2.74 7.97 2.12
N GLN A 216 2.75 8.66 3.24
CA GLN A 216 1.57 9.31 3.80
C GLN A 216 1.89 10.75 4.15
N SER A 217 1.25 11.71 3.49
CA SER A 217 1.30 13.14 3.83
C SER A 217 0.01 13.62 4.51
N GLY A 218 -1.07 12.83 4.50
CA GLY A 218 -2.30 13.17 5.21
C GLY A 218 -3.21 11.97 5.49
N GLY A 219 -4.40 12.28 6.03
CA GLY A 219 -5.39 11.28 6.42
C GLY A 219 -4.97 10.36 7.58
N THR A 220 -5.69 9.25 7.74
CA THR A 220 -5.53 8.33 8.88
C THR A 220 -5.31 6.90 8.43
N VAL A 221 -4.26 6.26 8.95
CA VAL A 221 -3.96 4.83 8.78
C VAL A 221 -4.07 4.12 10.12
N SER A 222 -4.77 2.97 10.14
CA SER A 222 -4.82 2.07 11.29
C SER A 222 -4.59 0.62 10.85
N ILE A 223 -3.56 0.00 11.41
CA ILE A 223 -3.27 -1.44 11.24
C ILE A 223 -3.63 -2.14 12.54
N GLY A 224 -4.57 -3.08 12.51
CA GLY A 224 -5.16 -3.69 13.70
C GLY A 224 -4.19 -4.56 14.49
N THR A 225 -3.23 -5.19 13.82
CA THR A 225 -2.28 -6.10 14.46
C THR A 225 -0.82 -5.69 14.25
N THR A 226 -0.09 -6.37 13.37
CA THR A 226 1.34 -6.18 13.14
C THR A 226 1.58 -5.46 11.83
N LEU A 227 2.52 -4.51 11.83
CA LEU A 227 3.14 -3.98 10.63
C LEU A 227 4.56 -4.55 10.49
N ASN A 228 4.84 -5.24 9.40
CA ASN A 228 6.20 -5.64 9.05
C ASN A 228 6.73 -4.76 7.92
N ILE A 229 7.96 -4.29 8.05
CA ILE A 229 8.66 -3.52 7.03
C ILE A 229 9.96 -4.24 6.71
N GLY A 230 10.11 -4.72 5.49
CA GLY A 230 11.32 -5.39 5.06
C GLY A 230 11.43 -6.86 5.45
N ARG A 231 10.31 -7.58 5.69
CA ARG A 231 10.34 -8.94 6.24
C ARG A 231 10.70 -10.00 5.19
N GLY A 232 11.62 -10.92 5.54
CA GLY A 232 11.85 -12.18 4.80
C GLY A 232 12.55 -12.05 3.44
N HIS A 233 13.41 -11.05 3.25
CA HIS A 233 14.12 -10.81 1.99
C HIS A 233 15.05 -11.98 1.60
N SER A 234 15.08 -12.29 0.30
CA SER A 234 16.05 -13.22 -0.29
C SER A 234 17.30 -12.49 -0.80
N THR A 235 18.39 -13.21 -1.01
CA THR A 235 19.69 -12.69 -1.45
C THR A 235 19.62 -11.80 -2.70
N GLY A 236 20.26 -10.62 -2.66
CA GLY A 236 20.50 -9.77 -3.84
C GLY A 236 19.58 -8.56 -4.02
N ALA A 237 18.69 -8.26 -3.07
CA ALA A 237 17.88 -7.04 -3.06
C ALA A 237 18.66 -5.84 -2.53
N SER A 238 18.68 -4.72 -3.25
CA SER A 238 19.38 -3.48 -2.82
C SER A 238 18.49 -2.47 -2.09
N THR A 239 17.15 -2.64 -2.12
CA THR A 239 16.22 -1.67 -1.55
C THR A 239 15.09 -2.40 -0.83
N GLY A 240 15.02 -2.25 0.50
CA GLY A 240 13.97 -2.83 1.34
C GLY A 240 12.68 -2.02 1.32
N GLY A 241 11.72 -2.43 2.16
CA GLY A 241 10.47 -1.69 2.36
C GLY A 241 10.68 -0.34 3.03
N ILE A 242 10.00 0.70 2.55
CA ILE A 242 10.10 2.06 3.06
C ILE A 242 8.73 2.54 3.50
N LEU A 243 8.63 3.03 4.73
CA LEU A 243 7.49 3.80 5.22
C LEU A 243 7.92 5.25 5.38
N VAL A 244 7.25 6.17 4.69
CA VAL A 244 7.46 7.62 4.79
C VAL A 244 6.19 8.25 5.36
N LEU A 245 6.32 8.92 6.51
CA LEU A 245 5.24 9.67 7.14
C LEU A 245 5.60 11.16 7.12
N SER A 246 4.75 11.97 6.51
CA SER A 246 4.89 13.41 6.37
C SER A 246 3.64 14.21 6.72
N ASP A 247 3.77 15.53 6.71
CA ASP A 247 2.77 16.55 7.04
C ASP A 247 1.74 16.18 8.12
N ALA A 248 0.47 15.98 7.76
CA ALA A 248 -0.64 15.74 8.69
C ALA A 248 -0.97 14.25 8.90
N ALA A 249 -0.05 13.34 8.55
CA ALA A 249 -0.23 11.90 8.70
C ALA A 249 -0.59 11.49 10.14
N GLN A 250 -1.63 10.67 10.27
CA GLN A 250 -1.95 9.93 11.49
C GLN A 250 -1.76 8.44 11.21
N PHE A 251 -0.79 7.80 11.86
CA PHE A 251 -0.49 6.39 11.66
C PHE A 251 -0.54 5.61 12.98
N SER A 252 -1.28 4.51 13.01
CA SER A 252 -1.42 3.67 14.21
C SER A 252 -1.27 2.18 13.89
N VAL A 253 -0.61 1.45 14.79
CA VAL A 253 -0.44 0.00 14.73
C VAL A 253 -0.86 -0.62 16.07
N GLY A 254 -1.79 -1.56 16.03
CA GLY A 254 -2.45 -2.08 17.21
C GLY A 254 -1.56 -2.93 18.11
N THR A 255 -0.64 -3.73 17.54
CA THR A 255 0.19 -4.64 18.33
C THR A 255 1.69 -4.43 18.13
N ASN A 256 2.26 -4.75 16.98
CA ASN A 256 3.72 -4.74 16.84
C ASN A 256 4.16 -4.07 15.54
N VAL A 257 5.31 -3.40 15.60
CA VAL A 257 6.04 -2.97 14.40
C VAL A 257 7.38 -3.69 14.37
N ALA A 258 7.65 -4.36 13.26
CA ALA A 258 8.88 -5.10 13.02
C ALA A 258 9.57 -4.57 11.76
N VAL A 259 10.78 -4.04 11.91
CA VAL A 259 11.55 -3.46 10.82
C VAL A 259 12.81 -4.29 10.59
N GLY A 260 13.00 -4.75 9.35
CA GLY A 260 14.16 -5.54 8.93
C GLY A 260 14.21 -6.97 9.47
N THR A 261 13.16 -7.45 10.14
CA THR A 261 13.18 -8.74 10.85
C THR A 261 13.06 -9.95 9.90
N GLY A 262 13.97 -10.93 10.02
CA GLY A 262 13.90 -12.23 9.34
C GLY A 262 15.27 -12.91 9.15
N THR A 263 15.27 -14.22 8.94
CA THR A 263 16.48 -14.99 8.61
C THR A 263 16.92 -14.67 7.18
N LEU A 264 18.03 -13.93 7.05
CA LEU A 264 18.60 -13.52 5.76
C LEU A 264 19.71 -14.49 5.34
N THR A 265 19.81 -14.76 4.04
CA THR A 265 20.90 -15.59 3.48
C THR A 265 22.04 -14.78 2.83
N ALA A 266 21.93 -13.44 2.67
CA ALA A 266 23.00 -12.45 2.36
C ALA A 266 22.43 -11.14 1.75
N GLY A 267 23.01 -9.97 2.06
CA GLY A 267 22.77 -8.66 1.39
C GLY A 267 22.30 -7.55 2.35
N PRO A 268 22.53 -6.25 2.03
CA PRO A 268 22.07 -5.14 2.86
C PRO A 268 20.56 -4.95 2.71
N VAL A 269 19.79 -5.29 3.75
CA VAL A 269 18.34 -5.12 3.77
C VAL A 269 17.99 -4.05 4.79
N ASN A 270 17.44 -2.94 4.31
CA ASN A 270 17.05 -1.83 5.15
C ASN A 270 15.54 -1.66 5.01
N GLY A 271 14.78 -2.25 5.94
CA GLY A 271 13.47 -1.68 6.27
C GLY A 271 13.70 -0.29 6.82
N LYS A 272 12.97 0.71 6.32
CA LYS A 272 13.15 2.11 6.73
C LYS A 272 11.83 2.70 7.19
N ILE A 273 11.88 3.43 8.29
CA ILE A 273 10.85 4.39 8.67
C ILE A 273 11.50 5.77 8.47
N LYS A 274 10.92 6.58 7.58
CA LYS A 274 11.25 8.00 7.38
C LYS A 274 10.12 8.83 7.97
N LEU A 275 10.47 9.71 8.91
CA LEU A 275 9.56 10.78 9.37
C LEU A 275 10.02 12.07 8.69
N ASP A 276 9.25 12.54 7.72
CA ASP A 276 9.56 13.70 6.89
C ASP A 276 8.64 14.87 7.29
N GLY A 277 9.12 16.10 7.28
CA GLY A 277 8.22 17.24 7.17
C GLY A 277 7.90 18.09 8.40
N SER A 278 7.28 19.22 8.08
CA SER A 278 7.35 20.56 8.70
C SER A 278 6.28 20.86 9.77
N LYS A 279 5.77 19.85 10.49
CA LYS A 279 4.56 19.98 11.30
C LYS A 279 4.63 21.15 12.28
N THR A 280 3.67 22.06 12.20
CA THR A 280 3.59 23.26 13.05
C THR A 280 2.91 23.01 14.40
N GLY A 281 2.82 21.76 14.88
CA GLY A 281 2.12 21.40 16.12
C GLY A 281 2.61 20.13 16.80
N ALA A 282 2.43 20.07 18.12
CA ALA A 282 2.85 18.96 18.98
C ALA A 282 1.94 17.73 18.80
N GLY A 283 2.45 16.65 18.20
CA GLY A 283 1.74 15.39 18.11
C GLY A 283 2.66 14.22 17.74
N THR A 284 2.32 13.02 18.22
CA THR A 284 2.91 11.76 17.78
C THR A 284 2.37 11.42 16.38
N ASP A 285 3.24 11.07 15.44
CA ASP A 285 2.79 10.71 14.09
C ASP A 285 2.59 9.20 13.92
N MET A 286 3.34 8.41 14.70
CA MET A 286 3.22 6.96 14.74
C MET A 286 2.96 6.47 16.17
N ALA A 287 1.79 5.88 16.40
CA ALA A 287 1.44 5.22 17.66
C ALA A 287 1.49 3.69 17.52
N ILE A 288 2.18 3.03 18.44
CA ILE A 288 2.38 1.57 18.46
C ILE A 288 1.83 1.02 19.78
N GLY A 289 0.76 0.22 19.68
CA GLY A 289 0.03 -0.37 20.80
C GLY A 289 0.72 -1.54 21.52
N GLY A 290 1.89 -1.96 21.04
CA GLY A 290 2.74 -2.96 21.70
C GLY A 290 4.21 -2.70 21.41
N ASN A 291 4.93 -3.64 20.80
CA ASN A 291 6.38 -3.56 20.69
C ASN A 291 6.88 -2.96 19.38
N LEU A 292 8.00 -2.26 19.45
CA LEU A 292 8.79 -1.82 18.30
C LEU A 292 10.11 -2.60 18.27
N THR A 293 10.36 -3.35 17.20
CA THR A 293 11.59 -4.13 17.05
C THR A 293 12.32 -3.74 15.77
N PHE A 294 13.55 -3.26 15.93
CA PHE A 294 14.53 -3.15 14.86
C PHE A 294 15.50 -4.31 15.00
N GLY A 295 15.46 -5.24 14.06
CA GLY A 295 16.26 -6.45 14.16
C GLY A 295 16.74 -6.91 12.79
N ASN A 296 18.04 -6.80 12.55
CA ASN A 296 18.71 -7.49 11.45
C ASN A 296 19.76 -8.43 12.06
N THR A 297 19.69 -9.72 11.72
CA THR A 297 20.69 -10.73 12.14
C THR A 297 22.01 -10.63 11.36
N GLN A 298 22.14 -9.70 10.40
CA GLN A 298 23.34 -9.51 9.58
C GLN A 298 23.95 -8.11 9.75
N SER A 299 25.23 -7.98 9.38
CA SER A 299 26.13 -6.81 9.51
C SER A 299 25.74 -5.58 8.68
N SER A 300 24.50 -5.45 8.22
CA SER A 300 24.02 -4.29 7.46
C SER A 300 23.11 -3.43 8.32
N SER A 301 23.37 -2.12 8.32
CA SER A 301 22.73 -1.17 9.22
C SER A 301 21.25 -1.01 8.90
N THR A 302 20.36 -1.36 9.82
CA THR A 302 18.93 -1.00 9.71
C THR A 302 18.80 0.48 10.00
N LEU A 303 18.53 1.27 8.96
CA LEU A 303 18.43 2.73 9.08
C LEU A 303 17.06 3.13 9.63
N ILE A 304 17.07 3.68 10.83
CA ILE A 304 16.02 4.53 11.39
C ILE A 304 16.35 5.95 10.94
N ALA A 305 15.83 6.35 9.77
CA ALA A 305 16.00 7.73 9.30
C ALA A 305 14.90 8.58 9.94
N VAL A 306 15.18 9.17 11.08
CA VAL A 306 14.23 10.06 11.73
C VAL A 306 14.69 11.47 11.45
N ILE A 307 13.98 12.11 10.51
CA ILE A 307 14.03 13.53 10.15
C ILE A 307 14.99 13.82 9.00
N ASP A 308 14.39 14.29 7.90
CA ASP A 308 14.96 15.09 6.82
C ASP A 308 14.02 16.28 6.77
N ASN A 309 14.45 17.46 7.20
CA ASN A 309 13.50 18.56 7.42
C ASN A 309 14.14 19.93 7.26
N ASP A 310 13.68 20.63 6.23
CA ASP A 310 14.14 21.96 5.82
C ASP A 310 13.65 23.12 6.73
N ALA A 311 12.89 22.88 7.81
CA ALA A 311 12.19 23.97 8.51
C ALA A 311 11.83 23.81 10.01
N ILE A 312 12.48 22.95 10.81
CA ILE A 312 12.16 22.88 12.26
C ILE A 312 12.78 24.06 13.02
N THR A 313 11.93 24.93 13.57
CA THR A 313 12.34 26.09 14.39
C THR A 313 12.14 25.90 15.90
N LEU A 314 11.43 24.85 16.36
CA LEU A 314 11.09 24.65 17.79
C LEU A 314 11.00 23.16 18.20
N ALA A 315 11.48 22.83 19.41
CA ALA A 315 11.46 21.48 20.00
C ALA A 315 10.06 20.85 20.18
N SER A 316 9.00 21.66 20.27
CA SER A 316 7.62 21.20 20.37
C SER A 316 7.06 20.59 19.08
N ASN A 317 7.74 20.79 17.96
CA ASN A 317 7.25 20.47 16.62
C ASN A 317 7.86 19.18 16.05
N MET A 318 8.68 18.46 16.84
CA MET A 318 9.19 17.18 16.38
C MET A 318 8.13 16.10 16.39
N ARG A 319 8.15 15.36 15.28
CA ARG A 319 7.51 14.07 15.09
C ARG A 319 8.07 13.07 16.09
N LYS A 320 7.19 12.24 16.66
CA LYS A 320 7.56 11.23 17.66
C LYS A 320 7.01 9.86 17.27
N ILE A 321 7.72 8.83 17.70
CA ILE A 321 7.24 7.45 17.74
C ILE A 321 6.82 7.15 19.18
N GLY A 322 5.54 6.88 19.39
CA GLY A 322 4.99 6.48 20.68
C GLY A 322 4.81 4.97 20.74
N VAL A 323 5.55 4.30 21.63
CA VAL A 323 5.48 2.85 21.86
C VAL A 323 4.94 2.61 23.26
N THR A 324 3.89 1.81 23.38
CA THR A 324 3.30 1.47 24.70
C THR A 324 3.99 0.25 25.34
N GLY A 325 4.57 -0.63 24.53
CA GLY A 325 5.38 -1.76 24.97
C GLY A 325 6.88 -1.49 24.95
N THR A 326 7.65 -2.51 24.57
CA THR A 326 9.11 -2.44 24.52
C THR A 326 9.60 -1.97 23.15
N ALA A 327 10.55 -1.03 23.15
CA ALA A 327 11.37 -0.71 21.99
C ALA A 327 12.70 -1.48 22.08
N THR A 328 12.98 -2.36 21.11
CA THR A 328 14.20 -3.18 21.05
C THR A 328 15.03 -2.83 19.82
N PHE A 329 16.30 -2.52 20.05
CA PHE A 329 17.29 -2.22 19.01
C PHE A 329 18.35 -3.31 18.96
N ALA A 330 18.61 -3.86 17.78
CA ALA A 330 19.78 -4.70 17.53
C ALA A 330 21.05 -3.86 17.40
N SER A 331 22.23 -4.49 17.53
CA SER A 331 23.56 -3.85 17.40
C SER A 331 23.85 -3.24 16.03
N THR A 332 23.01 -3.51 15.04
CA THR A 332 23.08 -2.98 13.67
C THR A 332 22.02 -1.91 13.43
N SER A 333 21.27 -1.49 14.45
CA SER A 333 20.32 -0.39 14.31
C SER A 333 21.08 0.93 14.23
N LEU A 334 20.72 1.74 13.25
CA LEU A 334 21.29 3.07 13.04
C LEU A 334 20.20 4.11 13.22
N LEU A 335 20.37 5.03 14.15
CA LEU A 335 19.58 6.25 14.20
C LEU A 335 20.31 7.33 13.42
N ASP A 336 19.62 7.90 12.44
CA ASP A 336 20.10 9.02 11.64
C ASP A 336 19.11 10.17 11.76
N VAL A 337 19.64 11.36 12.03
CA VAL A 337 18.90 12.61 12.16
C VAL A 337 19.59 13.61 11.26
N ALA A 338 18.93 14.00 10.17
CA ALA A 338 19.43 14.97 9.23
C ALA A 338 18.59 16.25 9.31
N PHE A 339 19.26 17.40 9.28
CA PHE A 339 18.61 18.68 9.11
C PHE A 339 18.72 19.10 7.64
N GLY A 340 17.71 19.81 7.15
CA GLY A 340 17.77 20.38 5.83
C GLY A 340 18.86 21.45 5.73
N ALA A 341 19.36 21.68 4.51
CA ALA A 341 20.45 22.62 4.31
C ALA A 341 20.11 24.03 4.82
N GLY A 342 20.94 24.58 5.71
CA GLY A 342 20.75 25.91 6.28
C GLY A 342 19.79 25.98 7.48
N VAL A 343 19.37 24.82 8.01
CA VAL A 343 18.58 24.73 9.26
C VAL A 343 19.52 24.52 10.44
N THR A 344 19.65 25.54 11.30
CA THR A 344 20.30 25.35 12.60
C THR A 344 19.25 24.94 13.64
N PRO A 345 19.31 23.72 14.20
CA PRO A 345 18.39 23.32 15.25
C PRO A 345 18.52 24.23 16.47
N SER A 346 17.39 24.66 17.04
CA SER A 346 17.40 25.39 18.31
C SER A 346 17.94 24.50 19.43
N ALA A 347 18.82 25.03 20.28
CA ALA A 347 19.28 24.32 21.47
C ALA A 347 18.07 23.86 22.33
N GLY A 348 18.04 22.60 22.71
CA GLY A 348 16.92 22.02 23.45
C GLY A 348 17.04 20.51 23.66
N THR A 349 16.08 19.95 24.40
CA THR A 349 15.90 18.51 24.55
C THR A 349 14.82 18.03 23.60
N TRP A 350 15.11 16.94 22.90
CA TRP A 350 14.32 16.41 21.82
C TRP A 350 13.92 14.96 22.15
N THR A 351 12.62 14.67 22.19
CA THR A 351 12.11 13.31 22.42
C THR A 351 11.65 12.71 21.10
N LEU A 352 12.41 11.76 20.55
CA LEU A 352 12.09 11.05 19.30
C LEU A 352 11.25 9.79 19.51
N LEU A 353 11.45 9.15 20.66
CA LEU A 353 10.85 7.88 21.02
C LEU A 353 10.44 7.90 22.49
N THR A 354 9.22 7.46 22.76
CA THR A 354 8.77 7.09 24.11
C THR A 354 8.41 5.62 24.11
N ALA A 355 8.90 4.86 25.09
CA ALA A 355 8.62 3.44 25.23
C ALA A 355 8.53 3.09 26.72
N ALA A 356 7.64 2.17 27.10
CA ALA A 356 7.56 1.69 28.49
C ALA A 356 8.84 0.96 28.93
N THR A 357 9.54 0.34 27.98
CA THR A 357 10.86 -0.26 28.19
C THR A 357 11.71 -0.07 26.96
N LEU A 358 12.97 0.32 27.16
CA LEU A 358 13.96 0.43 26.10
C LEU A 358 15.03 -0.66 26.30
N THR A 359 15.20 -1.52 25.29
CA THR A 359 16.27 -2.52 25.23
C THR A 359 17.22 -2.15 24.11
N ASP A 360 18.38 -1.63 24.49
CA ASP A 360 19.45 -1.25 23.57
C ASP A 360 20.54 -2.32 23.54
N ASN A 361 20.71 -2.99 22.40
CA ASN A 361 21.77 -3.96 22.17
C ASN A 361 22.88 -3.43 21.24
N GLY A 362 23.04 -2.11 21.14
CA GLY A 362 24.08 -1.46 20.34
C GLY A 362 23.53 -0.52 19.26
N LEU A 363 22.52 0.29 19.59
CA LEU A 363 22.08 1.41 18.80
C LEU A 363 23.28 2.32 18.50
N SER A 364 23.50 2.57 17.22
CA SER A 364 24.54 3.48 16.75
C SER A 364 23.91 4.72 16.12
N PHE A 365 24.62 5.83 16.17
CA PHE A 365 24.29 7.03 15.44
C PHE A 365 25.06 7.03 14.12
N ALA A 366 24.45 7.47 13.02
CA ALA A 366 25.13 7.56 11.73
C ALA A 366 26.39 8.44 11.83
N ALA A 367 27.48 8.05 11.18
CA ALA A 367 28.72 8.84 11.19
C ALA A 367 28.60 10.20 10.49
N GLY A 368 27.51 10.42 9.74
CA GLY A 368 27.11 11.69 9.14
C GLY A 368 25.92 12.35 9.84
N VAL A 369 25.62 11.97 11.09
CA VAL A 369 24.93 12.84 12.04
C VAL A 369 25.65 14.16 11.98
N ASP A 370 25.00 15.13 11.32
CA ASP A 370 25.58 16.36 10.81
C ASP A 370 26.54 16.98 11.84
N ASP A 371 27.66 17.57 11.41
CA ASP A 371 28.67 18.18 12.31
C ASP A 371 28.01 19.22 13.25
N ASP A 372 26.81 19.70 12.91
CA ASP A 372 25.91 20.54 13.70
C ASP A 372 25.40 19.90 15.02
N LEU A 373 25.55 18.59 15.22
CA LEU A 373 25.16 17.89 16.46
C LEU A 373 26.26 17.90 17.53
N SER A 374 27.43 18.46 17.22
CA SER A 374 28.54 18.62 18.16
C SER A 374 28.43 19.84 19.09
N ASP A 375 27.47 20.77 18.84
CA ASP A 375 27.34 22.05 19.55
C ASP A 375 26.20 22.10 20.60
N GLY A 376 26.12 21.09 21.47
CA GLY A 376 25.38 21.20 22.75
C GLY A 376 23.92 20.72 22.78
N ILE A 377 23.52 19.86 21.83
CA ILE A 377 22.20 19.21 21.86
C ILE A 377 22.26 17.92 22.68
N GLY A 378 21.55 17.88 23.81
CA GLY A 378 21.41 16.69 24.64
C GLY A 378 20.27 15.80 24.16
N TRP A 379 20.59 14.57 23.74
CA TRP A 379 19.59 13.54 23.48
C TRP A 379 19.23 12.80 24.76
N SER A 380 17.94 12.60 24.99
CA SER A 380 17.46 11.79 26.10
C SER A 380 16.39 10.83 25.60
N PHE A 381 16.57 9.55 25.89
CA PHE A 381 15.49 8.57 25.83
C PHE A 381 14.79 8.58 27.19
N SER A 382 13.48 8.81 27.21
CA SER A 382 12.67 8.74 28.42
C SER A 382 11.89 7.43 28.45
N THR A 383 12.06 6.67 29.53
CA THR A 383 11.15 5.60 29.94
C THR A 383 9.92 6.17 30.62
#